data_AF-A0A8T1EG21-F1
#
_entry.id   AF-A0A8T1EG21-F1
#
_cell.length_a   1.000
_cell.length_b   1.000
_cell.length_c   1.000
_cell.angle_alpha   90.00
_cell.angle_beta   90.00
_cell.angle_gamma   90.00
#
_symmetry.space_group_name_H-M   'P 1'
#
loop_
_entity.id
_entity.type
_entity.pdbx_description
1 polymer ?
#
loop_
_entity_poly.entity_id
_entity_poly.type
_entity_poly.pdbx_seq_one_letter_code
_entity_poly.pdbx_strand_id
1 'polypeptide(L)'
;MPSPRSPRPWNLLCSSVSAEDAALLLQGMKTCKTVKSQLMSCTLCSSSAPHSMRYKVLSCACKYCKDTVPYMTCAWRLKILQCGFIQELARENLMPMRIRHALGRKFELRPAALPSLRVVQNILHHYRRTRLGGNDKRKAIVEAVHRAAFSGREDDHDAFTFTSDYDESGMPVVGNGSDARPFLVLMTTKALLRNAVRDSGTFVLHLDAMFKLNSVGYPVLVCSITDASRSFHLLALFITSQLQEGHYSAALLALRRIYARVNGIEMRVTYELGDADKAQYNTFRCVFADSQFTYLMCFYHVVAKLRERSRRLSSELVALVFRDMYDLHFSQNEAEFCERKERMIALWDKHVDLATFSVYVKAQWLQGNF
;
A
#
# COMPACT_ATOMS: atom_id res chain seq x y z
N MET A 1 55.34 -30.29 11.95
CA MET A 1 54.84 -28.90 11.83
C MET A 1 54.79 -28.53 10.35
N PRO A 2 53.67 -28.04 9.81
CA PRO A 2 53.62 -27.54 8.43
C PRO A 2 54.24 -26.15 8.34
N SER A 3 55.03 -25.86 7.30
CA SER A 3 55.76 -24.60 7.15
C SER A 3 54.82 -23.39 6.92
N PRO A 4 55.24 -22.16 7.27
CA PRO A 4 54.46 -20.96 7.01
C PRO A 4 54.44 -20.68 5.51
N ARG A 5 53.24 -20.57 4.91
CA ARG A 5 53.06 -20.11 3.53
C ARG A 5 53.46 -18.64 3.44
N SER A 6 54.33 -18.30 2.48
CA SER A 6 54.70 -16.92 2.19
C SER A 6 53.46 -16.07 1.84
N PRO A 7 53.40 -14.78 2.23
CA PRO A 7 52.32 -13.89 1.84
C PRO A 7 52.36 -13.69 0.33
N ARG A 8 51.25 -13.95 -0.36
CA ARG A 8 51.12 -13.63 -1.80
C ARG A 8 51.01 -12.12 -1.96
N PRO A 9 51.68 -11.51 -2.96
CA PRO A 9 51.54 -10.08 -3.23
C PRO A 9 50.09 -9.76 -3.64
N TRP A 10 49.51 -8.75 -3.00
CA TRP A 10 48.20 -8.22 -3.40
C TRP A 10 48.38 -7.30 -4.60
N ASN A 11 47.69 -7.60 -5.69
CA ASN A 11 47.64 -6.73 -6.86
C ASN A 11 46.29 -5.99 -6.84
N LEU A 12 46.34 -4.66 -6.87
CA LEU A 12 45.16 -3.83 -7.01
C LEU A 12 44.62 -3.96 -8.44
N LEU A 13 43.40 -4.48 -8.58
CA LEU A 13 42.77 -4.74 -9.88
C LEU A 13 41.93 -3.56 -10.38
N CYS A 14 41.32 -2.81 -9.46
CA CYS A 14 40.48 -1.65 -9.74
C CYS A 14 40.26 -0.85 -8.44
N SER A 15 40.15 0.47 -8.55
CA SER A 15 39.69 1.34 -7.45
C SER A 15 38.46 2.13 -7.91
N SER A 16 37.63 2.59 -6.97
CA SER A 16 36.46 3.45 -7.24
C SER A 16 35.24 2.76 -7.89
N VAL A 17 35.15 1.42 -7.84
CA VAL A 17 33.95 0.68 -8.24
C VAL A 17 32.96 0.55 -7.08
N SER A 18 31.67 0.59 -7.41
CA SER A 18 30.62 0.29 -6.44
C SER A 18 30.80 -1.14 -5.89
N ALA A 19 30.31 -1.41 -4.68
CA ALA A 19 30.40 -2.75 -4.11
C ALA A 19 29.67 -3.81 -4.97
N GLU A 20 28.65 -3.39 -5.73
CA GLU A 20 27.90 -4.24 -6.65
C GLU A 20 28.71 -4.57 -7.91
N ASP A 21 29.36 -3.57 -8.50
CA ASP A 21 30.22 -3.77 -9.68
C ASP A 21 31.48 -4.56 -9.33
N ALA A 22 32.06 -4.30 -8.15
CA ALA A 22 33.18 -5.09 -7.63
C ALA A 22 32.78 -6.55 -7.43
N ALA A 23 31.55 -6.82 -6.95
CA ALA A 23 31.04 -8.18 -6.80
C ALA A 23 30.82 -8.87 -8.16
N LEU A 24 30.31 -8.15 -9.17
CA LEU A 24 30.16 -8.64 -10.54
C LEU A 24 31.51 -8.92 -11.20
N LEU A 25 32.49 -8.05 -11.01
CA LEU A 25 33.84 -8.19 -11.54
C LEU A 25 34.55 -9.40 -10.90
N LEU A 26 34.45 -9.56 -9.59
CA LEU A 26 34.92 -10.76 -8.87
C LEU A 26 34.17 -12.03 -9.28
N GLN A 27 32.93 -11.92 -9.76
CA GLN A 27 32.16 -13.05 -10.29
C GLN A 27 32.62 -13.43 -11.70
N GLY A 28 33.01 -12.45 -12.53
CA GLY A 28 33.60 -12.66 -13.86
C GLY A 28 35.03 -13.23 -13.82
N MET A 29 35.78 -12.98 -12.74
CA MET A 29 37.14 -13.50 -12.55
C MET A 29 37.21 -14.98 -12.12
N LYS A 30 36.06 -15.63 -11.91
CA LYS A 30 36.03 -17.04 -11.51
C LYS A 30 36.18 -17.93 -12.73
N THR A 31 37.19 -18.80 -12.68
CA THR A 31 37.41 -19.82 -13.72
C THR A 31 36.19 -20.74 -13.79
N CYS A 32 35.59 -20.82 -14.98
CA CYS A 32 34.48 -21.70 -15.29
C CYS A 32 34.93 -22.73 -16.33
N LYS A 33 34.43 -23.95 -16.22
CA LYS A 33 34.58 -24.96 -17.28
C LYS A 33 33.24 -25.19 -17.95
N THR A 34 33.25 -25.30 -19.28
CA THR A 34 32.07 -25.73 -20.04
C THR A 34 31.84 -27.22 -19.78
N VAL A 35 30.67 -27.57 -19.26
CA VAL A 35 30.31 -28.96 -18.92
C VAL A 35 29.40 -29.57 -19.98
N LYS A 36 28.62 -28.73 -20.65
CA LYS A 36 27.75 -29.11 -21.76
C LYS A 36 27.77 -28.00 -22.78
N SER A 37 27.92 -28.35 -24.05
CA SER A 37 27.84 -27.42 -25.17
C SER A 37 26.90 -28.05 -26.20
N GLN A 38 25.71 -27.47 -26.37
CA GLN A 38 24.71 -27.99 -27.30
C GLN A 38 24.31 -26.92 -28.31
N LEU A 39 24.08 -27.34 -29.55
CA LEU A 39 23.54 -26.48 -30.59
C LEU A 39 22.01 -26.52 -30.49
N MET A 40 21.36 -25.38 -30.32
CA MET A 40 19.90 -25.25 -30.29
C MET A 40 19.49 -24.02 -31.10
N SER A 41 18.25 -23.95 -31.58
CA SER A 41 17.73 -22.77 -32.28
C SER A 41 17.74 -21.52 -31.36
N CYS A 42 18.11 -20.34 -31.90
CA CYS A 42 18.05 -19.10 -31.12
C CYS A 42 16.61 -18.81 -30.69
N THR A 43 16.35 -18.76 -29.38
CA THR A 43 15.03 -18.37 -28.83
C THR A 43 14.98 -16.90 -28.39
N LEU A 44 16.09 -16.18 -28.47
CA LEU A 44 16.22 -14.78 -28.05
C LEU A 44 16.13 -13.78 -29.21
N CYS A 45 16.33 -14.25 -30.44
CA CYS A 45 16.41 -13.43 -31.63
C CYS A 45 15.05 -13.45 -32.35
N SER A 46 14.42 -12.29 -32.57
CA SER A 46 13.14 -12.19 -33.33
C SER A 46 13.31 -12.30 -34.85
N SER A 47 14.41 -12.91 -35.33
CA SER A 47 14.70 -13.06 -36.75
C SER A 47 13.84 -14.16 -37.38
N SER A 48 13.34 -13.92 -38.59
CA SER A 48 12.52 -14.86 -39.36
C SER A 48 13.32 -16.06 -39.92
N ALA A 49 14.65 -16.03 -39.87
CA ALA A 49 15.50 -17.13 -40.29
C ALA A 49 16.04 -17.91 -39.07
N PRO A 50 15.72 -19.22 -38.93
CA PRO A 50 16.22 -20.03 -37.82
C PRO A 50 17.74 -20.20 -37.94
N HIS A 51 18.47 -19.75 -36.91
CA HIS A 51 19.90 -20.03 -36.78
C HIS A 51 20.18 -20.75 -35.46
N SER A 52 21.23 -21.56 -35.49
CA SER A 52 21.61 -22.40 -34.36
C SER A 52 22.58 -21.64 -33.45
N MET A 53 22.19 -21.43 -32.20
CA MET A 53 23.06 -20.95 -31.13
C MET A 53 23.63 -22.10 -30.31
N ARG A 54 24.90 -21.95 -29.91
CA ARG A 54 25.57 -22.92 -29.07
C ARG A 54 25.43 -22.53 -27.59
N TYR A 55 24.51 -23.17 -26.89
CA TYR A 55 24.33 -22.98 -25.45
C TYR A 55 25.39 -23.76 -24.67
N LYS A 56 26.15 -23.04 -23.84
CA LYS A 56 27.16 -23.60 -22.95
C LYS A 56 26.68 -23.55 -21.50
N VAL A 57 26.55 -24.71 -20.88
CA VAL A 57 26.34 -24.81 -19.43
C VAL A 57 27.70 -24.76 -18.76
N LEU A 58 27.90 -23.75 -17.91
CA LEU A 58 29.16 -23.52 -17.19
C LEU A 58 29.06 -24.05 -15.75
N SER A 59 30.11 -24.75 -15.28
CA SER A 59 30.29 -25.07 -13.86
C SER A 59 31.50 -24.34 -13.28
N CYS A 60 31.45 -24.13 -11.97
CA CYS A 60 32.56 -23.55 -11.20
C CYS A 60 33.80 -24.45 -11.29
N ALA A 61 34.96 -23.90 -11.63
CA ALA A 61 36.23 -24.62 -11.65
C ALA A 61 37.05 -24.46 -10.35
N CYS A 62 36.47 -23.89 -9.29
CA CYS A 62 37.13 -23.74 -8.00
C CYS A 62 37.51 -25.10 -7.39
N LYS A 63 38.80 -25.29 -7.10
CA LYS A 63 39.36 -26.54 -6.56
C LYS A 63 38.72 -26.94 -5.22
N TYR A 64 38.45 -25.96 -4.35
CA TYR A 64 37.78 -26.20 -3.07
C TYR A 64 36.33 -26.66 -3.20
N CYS A 65 35.61 -26.26 -4.26
CA CYS A 65 34.25 -26.75 -4.51
C CYS A 65 34.25 -28.18 -5.09
N LYS A 66 35.33 -28.58 -5.76
CA LYS A 66 35.47 -29.89 -6.41
C LYS A 66 35.66 -31.02 -5.39
N ASP A 67 36.34 -30.74 -4.28
CA ASP A 67 36.73 -31.75 -3.30
C ASP A 67 35.61 -32.11 -2.31
N THR A 68 34.56 -31.30 -2.20
CA THR A 68 33.46 -31.53 -1.25
C THR A 68 32.21 -32.15 -1.90
N VAL A 69 31.88 -31.82 -3.17
CA VAL A 69 30.75 -32.43 -3.88
C VAL A 69 30.87 -32.27 -5.42
N PRO A 70 31.29 -33.29 -6.18
CA PRO A 70 31.56 -33.17 -7.62
C PRO A 70 30.32 -32.94 -8.52
N TYR A 71 29.12 -33.17 -8.01
CA TYR A 71 27.86 -33.22 -8.76
C TYR A 71 26.77 -32.28 -8.21
N MET A 72 27.01 -31.52 -7.14
CA MET A 72 26.02 -30.58 -6.58
C MET A 72 26.28 -29.13 -6.98
N THR A 73 25.19 -28.37 -7.11
CA THR A 73 25.22 -26.91 -7.23
C THR A 73 25.95 -26.31 -6.03
N CYS A 74 26.84 -25.34 -6.28
CA CYS A 74 27.65 -24.70 -5.24
C CYS A 74 26.73 -24.09 -4.15
N ALA A 75 26.68 -24.70 -2.97
CA ALA A 75 25.78 -24.31 -1.88
C ALA A 75 25.95 -22.84 -1.47
N TRP A 76 27.18 -22.33 -1.49
CA TRP A 76 27.47 -20.91 -1.21
C TRP A 76 26.88 -19.99 -2.28
N ARG A 77 27.03 -20.33 -3.57
CA ARG A 77 26.44 -19.56 -4.67
C ARG A 77 24.92 -19.60 -4.62
N LEU A 78 24.33 -20.76 -4.33
CA LEU A 78 22.90 -20.90 -4.17
C LEU A 78 22.39 -20.01 -3.03
N LYS A 79 23.07 -20.01 -1.88
CA LYS A 79 22.72 -19.16 -0.74
C LYS A 79 22.76 -17.67 -1.08
N ILE A 80 23.76 -17.21 -1.84
CA ILE A 80 23.84 -15.81 -2.28
C ILE A 80 22.69 -15.45 -3.22
N LEU A 81 22.41 -16.30 -4.21
CA LEU A 81 21.30 -16.08 -5.14
C LEU A 81 19.95 -16.08 -4.42
N GLN A 82 19.76 -16.98 -3.45
CA GLN A 82 18.58 -17.00 -2.58
C GLN A 82 18.48 -15.72 -1.76
N CYS A 83 19.57 -15.24 -1.15
CA CYS A 83 19.59 -13.97 -0.42
C CYS A 83 19.23 -12.79 -1.34
N GLY A 84 19.83 -12.69 -2.53
CA GLY A 84 19.51 -11.64 -3.50
C GLY A 84 18.04 -11.67 -3.92
N PHE A 85 17.49 -12.86 -4.14
CA PHE A 85 16.06 -13.00 -4.49
C PHE A 85 15.13 -12.68 -3.32
N ILE A 86 15.49 -13.06 -2.09
CA ILE A 86 14.74 -12.64 -0.89
C ILE A 86 14.72 -11.11 -0.81
N GLN A 87 15.84 -10.45 -1.06
CA GLN A 87 15.94 -8.98 -1.04
C GLN A 87 15.11 -8.32 -2.15
N GLU A 88 15.07 -8.90 -3.35
CA GLU A 88 14.21 -8.49 -4.46
C GLU A 88 12.73 -8.50 -4.04
N LEU A 89 12.24 -9.65 -3.57
CA LEU A 89 10.85 -9.77 -3.10
C LEU A 89 10.55 -8.99 -1.82
N ALA A 90 11.59 -8.65 -1.04
CA ALA A 90 11.45 -7.76 0.11
C ALA A 90 11.08 -6.34 -0.31
N ARG A 91 11.63 -5.84 -1.43
CA ARG A 91 11.30 -4.51 -1.98
C ARG A 91 9.84 -4.44 -2.43
N GLU A 92 9.31 -5.56 -2.92
CA GLU A 92 7.90 -5.72 -3.28
C GLU A 92 6.98 -6.00 -2.08
N ASN A 93 7.49 -5.93 -0.85
CA ASN A 93 6.74 -6.15 0.39
C ASN A 93 6.04 -7.53 0.51
N LEU A 94 6.56 -8.58 -0.16
CA LEU A 94 5.99 -9.91 0.01
C LEU A 94 6.17 -10.47 1.43
N MET A 95 5.16 -11.22 1.87
CA MET A 95 5.20 -11.90 3.18
C MET A 95 6.26 -13.00 3.21
N PRO A 96 6.96 -13.22 4.34
CA PRO A 96 8.06 -14.19 4.44
C PRO A 96 7.69 -15.61 3.97
N MET A 97 6.46 -16.06 4.23
CA MET A 97 5.97 -17.35 3.74
C MET A 97 5.82 -17.40 2.22
N ARG A 98 5.33 -16.32 1.58
CA ARG A 98 5.23 -16.22 0.13
C ARG A 98 6.61 -16.21 -0.52
N ILE A 99 7.57 -15.52 0.10
CA ILE A 99 8.98 -15.52 -0.33
C ILE A 99 9.57 -16.91 -0.23
N ARG A 100 9.31 -17.65 0.85
CA ARG A 100 9.75 -19.04 1.01
C ARG A 100 9.18 -19.96 -0.09
N HIS A 101 7.91 -19.83 -0.45
CA HIS A 101 7.33 -20.60 -1.55
C HIS A 101 7.90 -20.18 -2.92
N ALA A 102 8.14 -18.88 -3.12
CA ALA A 102 8.77 -18.37 -4.34
C ALA A 102 10.20 -18.89 -4.52
N LEU A 103 10.97 -19.04 -3.43
CA LEU A 103 12.30 -19.66 -3.45
C LEU A 103 12.24 -21.10 -3.97
N GLY A 104 11.23 -21.86 -3.55
CA GLY A 104 11.04 -23.24 -4.02
C GLY A 104 10.83 -23.32 -5.54
N ARG A 105 10.02 -22.41 -6.08
CA ARG A 105 9.75 -22.34 -7.51
C ARG A 105 10.93 -21.80 -8.33
N LYS A 106 11.58 -20.71 -7.88
CA LYS A 106 12.68 -20.07 -8.64
C LYS A 106 13.95 -20.91 -8.68
N PHE A 107 14.20 -21.71 -7.64
CA PHE A 107 15.43 -22.52 -7.51
C PHE A 107 15.17 -24.03 -7.57
N GLU A 108 13.95 -24.45 -7.92
CA GLU A 108 13.53 -25.85 -8.04
C GLU A 108 13.86 -26.70 -6.79
N LEU A 109 13.63 -26.12 -5.61
CA LEU A 109 14.02 -26.73 -4.34
C LEU A 109 12.90 -27.60 -3.79
N ARG A 110 13.26 -28.80 -3.35
CA ARG A 110 12.37 -29.66 -2.57
C ARG A 110 12.04 -29.01 -1.22
N PRO A 111 10.87 -29.31 -0.62
CA PRO A 111 10.47 -28.72 0.67
C PRO A 111 11.51 -28.84 1.79
N ALA A 112 12.22 -29.97 1.85
CA ALA A 112 13.29 -30.22 2.83
C ALA A 112 14.57 -29.39 2.59
N ALA A 113 14.79 -28.94 1.35
CA ALA A 113 15.94 -28.13 0.96
C ALA A 113 15.65 -26.62 1.03
N LEU A 114 14.43 -26.23 1.36
CA LEU A 114 14.07 -24.83 1.54
C LEU A 114 14.66 -24.28 2.85
N PRO A 115 15.11 -23.01 2.87
CA PRO A 115 15.41 -22.36 4.13
C PRO A 115 14.17 -22.36 5.03
N SER A 116 14.39 -22.48 6.33
CA SER A 116 13.33 -22.35 7.31
C SER A 116 12.71 -20.95 7.23
N LEU A 117 11.45 -20.83 7.64
CA LEU A 117 10.77 -19.52 7.67
C LEU A 117 11.58 -18.50 8.48
N ARG A 118 12.16 -18.92 9.61
CA ARG A 118 13.00 -18.09 10.47
C ARG A 118 14.22 -17.53 9.75
N VAL A 119 14.87 -18.30 8.88
CA VAL A 119 16.01 -17.83 8.09
C VAL A 119 15.57 -16.76 7.09
N VAL A 120 14.46 -16.98 6.39
CA VAL A 120 13.88 -15.98 5.47
C VAL A 120 13.51 -14.71 6.22
N GLN A 121 12.83 -14.82 7.36
CA GLN A 121 12.49 -13.69 8.23
C GLN A 121 13.74 -12.92 8.67
N ASN A 122 14.79 -13.59 9.15
CA ASN A 122 16.01 -12.93 9.60
C ASN A 122 16.69 -12.14 8.48
N ILE A 123 16.78 -12.71 7.27
CA ILE A 123 17.34 -12.02 6.09
C ILE A 123 16.49 -10.80 5.74
N LEU A 124 15.16 -10.95 5.75
CA LEU A 124 14.23 -9.84 5.49
C LEU A 124 14.34 -8.73 6.53
N HIS A 125 14.34 -9.06 7.82
CA HIS A 125 14.49 -8.08 8.89
C HIS A 125 15.83 -7.37 8.81
N HIS A 126 16.92 -8.11 8.54
CA HIS A 126 18.22 -7.51 8.35
C HIS A 126 18.23 -6.53 7.18
N TYR A 127 17.78 -6.97 6.01
CA TYR A 127 17.76 -6.16 4.81
C TYR A 127 16.84 -4.94 4.93
N ARG A 128 15.63 -5.10 5.50
CA ARG A 128 14.72 -3.99 5.76
C ARG A 128 15.37 -2.94 6.63
N ARG A 129 15.96 -3.34 7.76
CA ARG A 129 16.60 -2.44 8.71
C ARG A 129 17.82 -1.71 8.13
N THR A 130 18.65 -2.39 7.34
CA THR A 130 19.94 -1.84 6.87
C THR A 130 19.89 -1.18 5.50
N ARG A 131 18.92 -1.54 4.64
CA ARG A 131 18.85 -1.09 3.24
C ARG A 131 17.55 -0.39 2.86
N LEU A 132 16.42 -0.77 3.46
CA LEU A 132 15.11 -0.18 3.13
C LEU A 132 14.62 0.82 4.17
N GLY A 133 15.48 1.22 5.13
CA GLY A 133 15.06 2.13 6.20
C GLY A 133 13.97 1.56 7.10
N GLY A 134 13.73 0.25 7.09
CA GLY A 134 12.80 -0.47 7.95
C GLY A 134 13.31 -0.57 9.39
N ASN A 135 13.72 0.57 9.94
CA ASN A 135 13.81 0.77 11.36
C ASN A 135 12.53 1.49 11.79
N ASP A 136 11.84 0.92 12.76
CA ASP A 136 10.73 1.52 13.50
C ASP A 136 11.24 2.52 14.55
N LYS A 137 12.49 3.00 14.39
CA LYS A 137 13.10 3.94 15.31
C LYS A 137 12.35 5.24 15.19
N ARG A 138 11.47 5.50 16.16
CA ARG A 138 10.68 6.73 16.26
C ARG A 138 11.51 7.98 15.94
N LYS A 139 12.74 8.08 16.47
CA LYS A 139 13.64 9.21 16.20
C LYS A 139 13.88 9.46 14.70
N ALA A 140 14.14 8.41 13.91
CA ALA A 140 14.37 8.54 12.48
C ALA A 140 13.09 8.97 11.72
N ILE A 141 11.92 8.48 12.16
CA ILE A 141 10.63 8.90 11.59
C ILE A 141 10.37 10.37 11.91
N VAL A 142 10.55 10.79 13.17
CA VAL A 142 10.39 12.18 13.59
C VAL A 142 11.33 13.11 12.80
N GLU A 143 12.60 12.73 12.67
CA GLU A 143 13.57 13.48 11.85
C GLU A 143 13.16 13.56 10.38
N ALA A 144 12.58 12.49 9.82
CA ALA A 144 12.09 12.51 8.44
C ALA A 144 10.87 13.44 8.27
N VAL A 145 9.92 13.41 9.20
CA VAL A 145 8.77 14.33 9.23
C VAL A 145 9.24 15.77 9.37
N HIS A 146 10.18 16.03 10.28
CA HIS A 146 10.74 17.37 10.50
C HIS A 146 11.47 17.92 9.26
N ARG A 147 12.27 17.08 8.58
CA ARG A 147 12.95 17.50 7.33
C ARG A 147 11.99 17.81 6.20
N ALA A 148 10.84 17.14 6.17
CA ALA A 148 9.80 17.35 5.15
C ALA A 148 8.69 18.27 5.66
N ALA A 149 8.85 18.96 6.79
CA ALA A 149 7.78 19.79 7.36
C ALA A 149 7.47 20.97 6.44
N PHE A 150 6.19 21.28 6.26
CA PHE A 150 5.76 22.39 5.41
C PHE A 150 6.34 23.74 5.87
N SER A 151 7.19 24.31 5.03
CA SER A 151 7.82 25.62 5.20
C SER A 151 7.14 26.72 4.38
N GLY A 152 6.33 26.33 3.38
CA GLY A 152 5.73 27.23 2.39
C GLY A 152 6.62 27.49 1.17
N ARG A 153 7.90 27.07 1.21
CA ARG A 153 8.88 27.29 0.14
C ARG A 153 8.99 26.14 -0.85
N GLU A 154 8.29 25.04 -0.61
CA GLU A 154 8.28 23.85 -1.46
C GLU A 154 7.77 24.18 -2.87
N ASP A 155 8.31 23.52 -3.90
CA ASP A 155 7.74 23.62 -5.23
C ASP A 155 6.38 22.90 -5.30
N ASP A 156 5.65 23.10 -6.40
CA ASP A 156 4.28 22.62 -6.54
C ASP A 156 4.12 21.11 -6.37
N HIS A 157 5.12 20.37 -6.82
CA HIS A 157 5.13 18.91 -6.82
C HIS A 157 5.98 18.32 -5.70
N ASP A 158 6.64 19.16 -4.91
CA ASP A 158 7.40 18.70 -3.76
C ASP A 158 6.45 18.24 -2.66
N ALA A 159 6.68 17.02 -2.19
CA ALA A 159 5.92 16.46 -1.08
C ALA A 159 6.39 17.05 0.23
N PHE A 160 5.44 17.46 1.06
CA PHE A 160 5.69 17.91 2.40
C PHE A 160 4.75 17.23 3.39
N THR A 161 5.13 17.31 4.65
CA THR A 161 4.41 16.74 5.78
C THR A 161 3.91 17.82 6.72
N PHE A 162 2.81 17.53 7.38
CA PHE A 162 2.16 18.41 8.34
C PHE A 162 1.38 17.57 9.35
N THR A 163 0.95 18.20 10.44
CA THR A 163 0.11 17.55 11.46
C THR A 163 -0.83 18.56 12.11
N SER A 164 -1.64 18.11 13.06
CA SER A 164 -2.56 18.97 13.82
C SER A 164 -1.81 19.92 14.75
N ASP A 165 -0.78 19.41 15.43
CA ASP A 165 -0.13 20.07 16.55
C ASP A 165 1.33 20.42 16.23
N TYR A 166 1.78 21.58 16.71
CA TYR A 166 3.13 22.08 16.49
C TYR A 166 3.73 22.45 17.84
N ASP A 167 5.03 22.21 18.00
CA ASP A 167 5.74 22.65 19.20
C ASP A 167 6.04 24.15 19.17
N GLU A 168 6.65 24.67 20.24
CA GLU A 168 7.02 26.08 20.37
C GLU A 168 7.98 26.56 19.27
N SER A 169 8.72 25.65 18.63
CA SER A 169 9.61 25.95 17.51
C SER A 169 8.91 25.91 16.14
N GLY A 170 7.59 25.62 16.12
CA GLY A 170 6.80 25.50 14.90
C GLY A 170 7.02 24.18 14.17
N MET A 171 7.61 23.17 14.82
CA MET A 171 7.85 21.86 14.21
C MET A 171 6.68 20.91 14.46
N PRO A 172 6.34 20.02 13.51
CA PRO A 172 5.25 19.07 13.66
C PRO A 172 5.46 18.14 14.87
N VAL A 173 4.45 18.04 15.75
CA VAL A 173 4.45 17.09 16.86
C VAL A 173 3.99 15.72 16.35
N VAL A 174 4.88 14.73 16.48
CA VAL A 174 4.60 13.34 16.08
C VAL A 174 4.41 12.48 17.32
N GLY A 175 3.24 11.84 17.45
CA GLY A 175 2.98 10.89 18.54
C GLY A 175 3.88 9.66 18.54
N ASN A 176 3.79 8.85 19.58
CA ASN A 176 4.48 7.56 19.65
C ASN A 176 3.56 6.38 19.28
N GLY A 177 2.28 6.66 18.99
CA GLY A 177 1.29 5.66 18.62
C GLY A 177 0.53 5.04 19.78
N SER A 178 0.80 5.46 21.03
CA SER A 178 -0.01 5.05 22.18
C SER A 178 -1.32 5.83 22.24
N ASP A 179 -2.28 5.35 23.03
CA ASP A 179 -3.57 6.01 23.24
C ASP A 179 -3.42 7.44 23.79
N ALA A 180 -2.42 7.66 24.66
CA ALA A 180 -2.13 8.98 25.21
C ALA A 180 -1.42 9.93 24.22
N ARG A 181 -0.73 9.39 23.21
CA ARG A 181 0.06 10.16 22.23
C ARG A 181 -0.05 9.53 20.84
N PRO A 182 -1.23 9.60 20.22
CA PRO A 182 -1.48 8.94 18.96
C PRO A 182 -0.57 9.46 17.87
N PHE A 183 -0.11 8.55 17.02
CA PHE A 183 0.67 8.91 15.85
C PHE A 183 -0.26 9.52 14.80
N LEU A 184 0.07 10.72 14.32
CA LEU A 184 -0.63 11.38 13.23
C LEU A 184 0.38 12.16 12.39
N VAL A 185 0.50 11.80 11.11
CA VAL A 185 1.33 12.50 10.12
C VAL A 185 0.58 12.55 8.81
N LEU A 186 0.51 13.74 8.22
CA LEU A 186 -0.15 13.98 6.95
C LEU A 186 0.89 14.33 5.91
N MET A 187 0.61 14.00 4.65
CA MET A 187 1.46 14.32 3.52
C MET A 187 0.66 14.70 2.27
N THR A 188 1.17 15.67 1.52
CA THR A 188 0.57 16.18 0.28
C THR A 188 1.61 16.96 -0.53
N THR A 189 1.20 17.52 -1.66
CA THR A 189 1.92 18.54 -2.42
C THR A 189 1.01 19.74 -2.64
N LYS A 190 1.55 20.90 -3.04
CA LYS A 190 0.70 22.06 -3.35
C LYS A 190 -0.21 21.78 -4.54
N ALA A 191 0.30 21.08 -5.56
CA ALA A 191 -0.47 20.68 -6.74
C ALA A 191 -1.68 19.81 -6.38
N LEU A 192 -1.53 18.86 -5.44
CA LEU A 192 -2.64 18.02 -4.99
C LEU A 192 -3.73 18.86 -4.30
N LEU A 193 -3.35 19.76 -3.39
CA LEU A 193 -4.31 20.64 -2.71
C LEU A 193 -5.02 21.60 -3.68
N ARG A 194 -4.34 22.04 -4.73
CA ARG A 194 -4.92 22.91 -5.77
C ARG A 194 -5.98 22.22 -6.62
N ASN A 195 -6.03 20.90 -6.64
CA ASN A 195 -7.14 20.19 -7.29
C ASN A 195 -8.48 20.62 -6.72
N ALA A 196 -8.55 20.95 -5.41
CA ALA A 196 -9.77 21.42 -4.77
C ALA A 196 -9.99 22.95 -4.83
N VAL A 197 -9.20 23.71 -5.60
CA VAL A 197 -9.43 25.15 -5.84
C VAL A 197 -10.44 25.31 -6.98
N ARG A 198 -11.71 25.10 -6.67
CA ARG A 198 -12.86 25.22 -7.57
C ARG A 198 -14.14 25.35 -6.74
N ASP A 199 -15.26 25.62 -7.40
CA ASP A 199 -16.56 25.68 -6.72
C ASP A 199 -16.87 24.36 -6.00
N SER A 200 -17.28 24.44 -4.72
CA SER A 200 -17.45 23.25 -3.87
C SER A 200 -18.64 22.38 -4.27
N GLY A 201 -19.57 22.91 -5.08
CA GLY A 201 -20.66 22.16 -5.68
C GLY A 201 -20.25 21.33 -6.91
N THR A 202 -19.01 21.49 -7.41
CA THR A 202 -18.52 20.79 -8.62
C THR A 202 -17.71 19.54 -8.33
N PHE A 203 -17.55 19.17 -7.06
CA PHE A 203 -16.84 17.96 -6.65
C PHE A 203 -17.46 17.34 -5.40
N VAL A 204 -17.13 16.06 -5.21
CA VAL A 204 -17.44 15.31 -3.99
C VAL A 204 -16.13 15.05 -3.25
N LEU A 205 -16.04 15.43 -1.98
CA LEU A 205 -14.92 15.11 -1.11
C LEU A 205 -15.05 13.67 -0.62
N HIS A 206 -13.95 12.93 -0.61
CA HIS A 206 -13.89 11.56 -0.10
C HIS A 206 -12.89 11.48 1.03
N LEU A 207 -13.22 10.67 2.04
CA LEU A 207 -12.29 10.25 3.08
C LEU A 207 -12.52 8.77 3.36
N ASP A 208 -11.54 7.94 3.01
CA ASP A 208 -11.61 6.48 3.17
C ASP A 208 -10.41 5.97 3.96
N ALA A 209 -10.64 4.98 4.83
CA ALA A 209 -9.58 4.35 5.62
C ALA A 209 -9.03 3.10 4.93
N MET A 210 -7.81 3.19 4.41
CA MET A 210 -7.10 2.06 3.83
C MET A 210 -6.17 1.39 4.84
N PHE A 211 -6.16 0.06 4.85
CA PHE A 211 -5.33 -0.76 5.74
C PHE A 211 -4.20 -1.47 4.96
N LYS A 212 -3.16 -1.91 5.67
CA LYS A 212 -2.03 -2.70 5.14
C LYS A 212 -1.14 -1.98 4.13
N LEU A 213 -1.08 -0.65 4.21
CA LEU A 213 -0.23 0.18 3.34
C LEU A 213 1.15 0.48 3.93
N ASN A 214 1.36 0.21 5.22
CA ASN A 214 2.65 0.35 5.89
C ASN A 214 2.98 -0.88 6.72
N SER A 215 4.26 -1.02 7.06
CA SER A 215 4.80 -2.16 7.79
C SER A 215 4.33 -2.26 9.24
N VAL A 216 3.82 -1.18 9.82
CA VAL A 216 3.33 -1.11 11.21
C VAL A 216 1.83 -1.44 11.29
N GLY A 217 1.14 -1.48 10.14
CA GLY A 217 -0.29 -1.75 10.08
C GLY A 217 -1.17 -0.56 10.44
N TYR A 218 -0.61 0.66 10.53
CA TYR A 218 -1.38 1.87 10.79
C TYR A 218 -2.37 2.13 9.64
N PRO A 219 -3.62 2.51 9.95
CA PRO A 219 -4.53 3.04 8.96
C PRO A 219 -3.93 4.23 8.21
N VAL A 220 -4.21 4.28 6.91
CA VAL A 220 -3.95 5.45 6.08
C VAL A 220 -5.29 5.97 5.60
N LEU A 221 -5.69 7.15 6.08
CA LEU A 221 -6.82 7.85 5.50
C LEU A 221 -6.39 8.43 4.15
N VAL A 222 -7.24 8.30 3.15
CA VAL A 222 -7.05 8.87 1.83
C VAL A 222 -8.09 9.97 1.68
N CYS A 223 -7.64 11.22 1.58
CA CYS A 223 -8.51 12.32 1.23
C CYS A 223 -8.32 12.67 -0.24
N SER A 224 -9.43 12.75 -0.94
CA SER A 224 -9.46 12.98 -2.38
C SER A 224 -10.76 13.66 -2.78
N ILE A 225 -10.82 14.19 -3.99
CA ILE A 225 -12.07 14.66 -4.59
C ILE A 225 -12.37 13.87 -5.85
N THR A 226 -13.66 13.71 -6.17
CA THR A 226 -14.10 13.33 -7.51
C THR A 226 -14.78 14.53 -8.14
N ASP A 227 -14.32 14.96 -9.31
CA ASP A 227 -14.88 16.12 -10.00
C ASP A 227 -16.11 15.76 -10.85
N ALA A 228 -16.74 16.78 -11.47
CA ALA A 228 -17.90 16.62 -12.34
C ALA A 228 -17.64 15.71 -13.58
N SER A 229 -16.37 15.52 -13.98
CA SER A 229 -15.99 14.58 -15.04
C SER A 229 -15.84 13.14 -14.54
N ARG A 230 -16.12 12.90 -13.25
CA ARG A 230 -15.92 11.64 -12.53
C ARG A 230 -14.45 11.22 -12.43
N SER A 231 -13.55 12.20 -12.49
CA SER A 231 -12.12 11.98 -12.32
C SER A 231 -11.74 12.07 -10.85
N PHE A 232 -10.97 11.09 -10.40
CA PHE A 232 -10.45 11.02 -9.03
C PHE A 232 -9.16 11.84 -8.90
N HIS A 233 -9.10 12.70 -7.89
CA HIS A 233 -7.93 13.53 -7.58
C HIS A 233 -7.55 13.37 -6.11
N LEU A 234 -6.35 12.86 -5.85
CA LEU A 234 -5.81 12.79 -4.50
C LEU A 234 -5.58 14.22 -3.95
N LEU A 235 -5.94 14.45 -2.69
CA LEU A 235 -5.61 15.68 -1.97
C LEU A 235 -4.53 15.45 -0.92
N ALA A 236 -4.66 14.42 -0.09
CA ALA A 236 -3.72 14.16 0.99
C ALA A 236 -3.81 12.72 1.50
N LEU A 237 -2.73 12.24 2.12
CA LEU A 237 -2.69 10.98 2.86
C LEU A 237 -2.43 11.25 4.35
N PHE A 238 -3.15 10.56 5.23
CA PHE A 238 -3.05 10.72 6.68
C PHE A 238 -2.70 9.37 7.29
N ILE A 239 -1.51 9.26 7.87
CA ILE A 239 -1.12 8.06 8.59
C ILE A 239 -1.47 8.27 10.06
N THR A 240 -2.37 7.45 10.58
CA THR A 240 -2.82 7.53 11.98
C THR A 240 -2.67 6.19 12.68
N SER A 241 -2.32 6.18 13.96
CA SER A 241 -2.31 4.93 14.76
C SER A 241 -3.71 4.42 15.08
N GLN A 242 -4.74 5.28 15.03
CA GLN A 242 -6.10 4.97 15.47
C GLN A 242 -7.16 5.69 14.62
N LEU A 243 -8.35 5.10 14.55
CA LEU A 243 -9.53 5.64 13.87
C LEU A 243 -10.63 5.95 14.90
N GLN A 244 -10.48 7.08 15.58
CA GLN A 244 -11.49 7.61 16.50
C GLN A 244 -11.82 9.04 16.11
N GLU A 245 -12.92 9.58 16.62
CA GLU A 245 -13.45 10.91 16.29
C GLU A 245 -12.39 12.02 16.41
N GLY A 246 -11.59 12.00 17.49
CA GLY A 246 -10.50 12.96 17.68
C GLY A 246 -9.41 12.89 16.59
N HIS A 247 -9.14 11.72 16.03
CA HIS A 247 -8.13 11.54 14.98
C HIS A 247 -8.62 12.05 13.63
N TYR A 248 -9.89 11.77 13.29
CA TYR A 248 -10.53 12.36 12.12
C TYR A 248 -10.57 13.89 12.24
N SER A 249 -10.89 14.40 13.43
CA SER A 249 -10.97 15.84 13.70
C SER A 249 -9.62 16.50 13.49
N ALA A 250 -8.57 15.97 14.12
CA ALA A 250 -7.20 16.46 13.99
C ALA A 250 -6.72 16.42 12.53
N ALA A 251 -7.02 15.34 11.81
CA ALA A 251 -6.70 15.20 10.39
C ALA A 251 -7.39 16.26 9.52
N LEU A 252 -8.71 16.42 9.64
CA LEU A 252 -9.48 17.35 8.81
C LEU A 252 -9.19 18.82 9.15
N LEU A 253 -8.97 19.16 10.43
CA LEU A 253 -8.54 20.50 10.83
C LEU A 253 -7.15 20.83 10.28
N ALA A 254 -6.22 19.88 10.31
CA ALA A 254 -4.91 20.04 9.70
C ALA A 254 -5.02 20.21 8.18
N LEU A 255 -5.91 19.47 7.51
CA LEU A 255 -6.18 19.60 6.07
C LEU A 255 -6.70 21.00 5.72
N ARG A 256 -7.72 21.50 6.44
CA ARG A 256 -8.26 22.85 6.22
C ARG A 256 -7.18 23.91 6.39
N ARG A 257 -6.40 23.81 7.47
CA ARG A 257 -5.30 24.74 7.76
C ARG A 257 -4.25 24.74 6.65
N ILE A 258 -3.82 23.57 6.18
CA ILE A 258 -2.79 23.49 5.15
C ILE A 258 -3.32 23.96 3.79
N TYR A 259 -4.58 23.63 3.48
CA TYR A 259 -5.25 24.09 2.27
C TYR A 259 -5.30 25.62 2.24
N ALA A 260 -5.72 26.26 3.33
CA ALA A 260 -5.77 27.71 3.46
C ALA A 260 -4.37 28.35 3.32
N ARG A 261 -3.34 27.75 3.94
CA ARG A 261 -1.96 28.24 3.82
C ARG A 261 -1.39 28.13 2.40
N VAL A 262 -1.77 27.10 1.64
CA VAL A 262 -1.27 26.87 0.28
C VAL A 262 -2.04 27.67 -0.76
N ASN A 263 -3.35 27.78 -0.62
CA ASN A 263 -4.24 28.35 -1.63
C ASN A 263 -4.71 29.78 -1.30
N GLY A 264 -4.49 30.26 -0.07
CA GLY A 264 -4.94 31.58 0.38
C GLY A 264 -6.45 31.71 0.58
N ILE A 265 -7.19 30.60 0.49
CA ILE A 265 -8.64 30.54 0.64
C ILE A 265 -9.04 29.38 1.56
N GLU A 266 -10.12 29.57 2.33
CA GLU A 266 -10.68 28.50 3.17
C GLU A 266 -11.28 27.38 2.32
N MET A 267 -11.09 26.14 2.76
CA MET A 267 -11.66 24.97 2.11
C MET A 267 -13.16 24.91 2.38
N ARG A 268 -13.97 24.89 1.32
CA ARG A 268 -15.42 24.66 1.41
C ARG A 268 -15.77 23.30 0.82
N VAL A 269 -16.78 22.67 1.40
CA VAL A 269 -17.28 21.36 0.97
C VAL A 269 -18.80 21.45 0.87
N THR A 270 -19.35 21.08 -0.29
CA THR A 270 -20.81 20.97 -0.47
C THR A 270 -21.26 19.51 -0.41
N TYR A 271 -20.42 18.59 -0.88
CA TYR A 271 -20.69 17.16 -0.87
C TYR A 271 -19.49 16.41 -0.29
N GLU A 272 -19.75 15.59 0.71
CA GLU A 272 -18.79 14.62 1.22
C GLU A 272 -19.36 13.22 1.00
N LEU A 273 -18.53 12.27 0.61
CA LEU A 273 -18.86 10.86 0.48
C LEU A 273 -18.03 10.09 1.50
N GLY A 274 -18.67 9.78 2.62
CA GLY A 274 -18.03 9.09 3.71
C GLY A 274 -18.44 7.63 3.81
N ASP A 275 -17.76 6.95 4.73
CA ASP A 275 -18.14 5.61 5.14
C ASP A 275 -19.36 5.69 6.06
N ALA A 276 -19.99 4.53 6.29
CA ALA A 276 -21.00 4.38 7.33
C ALA A 276 -20.37 4.32 8.73
N ASP A 277 -19.50 5.27 9.04
CA ASP A 277 -18.78 5.39 10.30
C ASP A 277 -19.27 6.62 11.09
N LYS A 278 -19.72 6.37 12.32
CA LYS A 278 -20.31 7.43 13.16
C LYS A 278 -19.28 8.47 13.58
N ALA A 279 -18.04 8.06 13.81
CA ALA A 279 -16.98 8.99 14.21
C ALA A 279 -16.61 9.92 13.04
N GLN A 280 -16.52 9.38 11.82
CA GLN A 280 -16.36 10.17 10.60
C GLN A 280 -17.51 11.16 10.42
N TYR A 281 -18.76 10.68 10.45
CA TYR A 281 -19.96 11.51 10.28
C TYR A 281 -20.02 12.68 11.27
N ASN A 282 -19.84 12.40 12.57
CA ASN A 282 -19.83 13.43 13.61
C ASN A 282 -18.72 14.44 13.40
N THR A 283 -17.52 13.97 13.04
CA THR A 283 -16.36 14.82 12.80
C THR A 283 -16.60 15.78 11.66
N PHE A 284 -17.09 15.31 10.52
CA PHE A 284 -17.35 16.19 9.37
C PHE A 284 -18.34 17.30 9.71
N ARG A 285 -19.41 16.95 10.45
CA ARG A 285 -20.39 17.93 10.93
C ARG A 285 -19.80 18.97 11.89
N CYS A 286 -18.80 18.60 12.67
CA CYS A 286 -18.11 19.52 13.57
C CYS A 286 -17.09 20.39 12.82
N VAL A 287 -16.20 19.78 12.03
CA VAL A 287 -15.08 20.47 11.36
C VAL A 287 -15.55 21.37 10.21
N PHE A 288 -16.64 21.00 9.54
CA PHE A 288 -17.25 21.79 8.45
C PHE A 288 -18.61 22.37 8.87
N ALA A 289 -18.81 22.67 10.14
CA ALA A 289 -20.04 23.28 10.65
C ALA A 289 -20.37 24.65 10.01
N ASP A 290 -19.35 25.33 9.48
CA ASP A 290 -19.45 26.58 8.72
C ASP A 290 -19.88 26.38 7.26
N SER A 291 -19.96 25.13 6.79
CA SER A 291 -20.42 24.75 5.46
C SER A 291 -21.80 24.11 5.53
N GLN A 292 -22.73 24.53 4.66
CA GLN A 292 -23.92 23.72 4.38
C GLN A 292 -23.51 22.61 3.42
N PHE A 293 -23.28 21.42 3.94
CA PHE A 293 -22.85 20.27 3.15
C PHE A 293 -23.82 19.09 3.29
N THR A 294 -23.86 18.26 2.25
CA THR A 294 -24.58 17.00 2.22
C THR A 294 -23.61 15.86 2.43
N TYR A 295 -23.84 15.06 3.47
CA TYR A 295 -23.14 13.79 3.69
C TYR A 295 -23.78 12.72 2.81
N LEU A 296 -23.04 12.26 1.82
CA LEU A 296 -23.42 11.21 0.89
C LEU A 296 -22.82 9.90 1.38
N MET A 297 -23.52 8.82 1.07
CA MET A 297 -23.16 7.50 1.53
C MET A 297 -22.45 6.73 0.43
N CYS A 298 -21.27 6.22 0.74
CA CYS A 298 -20.51 5.42 -0.21
C CYS A 298 -21.29 4.15 -0.59
N PHE A 299 -21.80 4.10 -1.82
CA PHE A 299 -22.63 2.99 -2.28
C PHE A 299 -21.89 1.65 -2.26
N TYR A 300 -20.56 1.65 -2.43
CA TYR A 300 -19.74 0.46 -2.22
C TYR A 300 -19.90 -0.09 -0.80
N HIS A 301 -19.88 0.78 0.22
CA HIS A 301 -20.05 0.38 1.61
C HIS A 301 -21.45 -0.15 1.90
N VAL A 302 -22.48 0.43 1.29
CA VAL A 302 -23.84 -0.11 1.31
C VAL A 302 -23.85 -1.55 0.77
N VAL A 303 -23.35 -1.76 -0.45
CA VAL A 303 -23.31 -3.07 -1.11
C VAL A 303 -22.49 -4.10 -0.32
N ALA A 304 -21.33 -3.70 0.21
CA ALA A 304 -20.49 -4.56 1.04
C ALA A 304 -21.24 -5.02 2.30
N LYS A 305 -21.98 -4.13 2.95
CA LYS A 305 -22.79 -4.45 4.14
C LYS A 305 -24.02 -5.27 3.81
N LEU A 306 -24.70 -5.01 2.70
CA LEU A 306 -25.79 -5.86 2.22
C LEU A 306 -25.30 -7.29 2.00
N ARG A 307 -24.15 -7.47 1.35
CA ARG A 307 -23.53 -8.79 1.12
C ARG A 307 -23.19 -9.52 2.41
N GLU A 308 -22.71 -8.80 3.42
CA GLU A 308 -22.41 -9.37 4.73
C GLU A 308 -23.68 -9.89 5.42
N ARG A 309 -24.75 -9.10 5.37
CA ARG A 309 -26.03 -9.36 6.06
C ARG A 309 -26.92 -10.34 5.32
N SER A 310 -26.78 -10.47 4.00
CA SER A 310 -27.60 -11.34 3.16
C SER A 310 -27.12 -12.80 3.13
N ARG A 311 -26.03 -13.16 3.83
CA ARG A 311 -25.41 -14.50 3.81
C ARG A 311 -26.33 -15.65 4.24
N ARG A 312 -27.37 -15.34 5.01
CA ARG A 312 -28.34 -16.34 5.53
C ARG A 312 -29.62 -16.40 4.70
N LEU A 313 -29.76 -15.55 3.69
CA LEU A 313 -30.92 -15.52 2.81
C LEU A 313 -30.76 -16.54 1.68
N SER A 314 -31.86 -16.97 1.09
CA SER A 314 -31.83 -17.78 -0.12
C SER A 314 -31.25 -16.99 -1.31
N SER A 315 -30.78 -17.70 -2.34
CA SER A 315 -30.27 -17.08 -3.58
C SER A 315 -31.26 -16.11 -4.21
N GLU A 316 -32.54 -16.46 -4.21
CA GLU A 316 -33.62 -15.68 -4.81
C GLU A 316 -33.81 -14.37 -4.05
N LEU A 317 -33.81 -14.43 -2.71
CA LEU A 317 -33.94 -13.26 -1.85
C LEU A 317 -32.70 -12.35 -1.90
N VAL A 318 -31.50 -12.93 -2.03
CA VAL A 318 -30.28 -12.14 -2.28
C VAL A 318 -30.40 -11.39 -3.60
N ALA A 319 -30.80 -12.06 -4.69
CA ALA A 319 -30.96 -11.41 -5.98
C ALA A 319 -32.02 -10.28 -5.93
N LEU A 320 -33.15 -10.53 -5.25
CA LEU A 320 -34.20 -9.55 -5.00
C LEU A 320 -33.67 -8.30 -4.29
N VAL A 321 -33.02 -8.48 -3.14
CA VAL A 321 -32.48 -7.39 -2.32
C VAL A 321 -31.48 -6.54 -3.11
N PHE A 322 -30.55 -7.18 -3.83
CA PHE A 322 -29.54 -6.46 -4.57
C PHE A 322 -30.17 -5.69 -5.73
N ARG A 323 -31.05 -6.32 -6.52
CA ARG A 323 -31.77 -5.65 -7.61
C ARG A 323 -32.46 -4.38 -7.10
N ASP A 324 -33.26 -4.49 -6.05
CA ASP A 324 -34.05 -3.35 -5.57
C ASP A 324 -33.14 -2.23 -5.01
N MET A 325 -32.04 -2.57 -4.33
CA MET A 325 -31.07 -1.57 -3.85
C MET A 325 -30.31 -0.87 -4.99
N TYR A 326 -30.00 -1.58 -6.08
CA TYR A 326 -29.44 -0.97 -7.29
C TYR A 326 -30.47 -0.10 -8.01
N ASP A 327 -31.74 -0.51 -8.06
CA ASP A 327 -32.81 0.32 -8.60
C ASP A 327 -32.95 1.63 -7.81
N LEU A 328 -32.81 1.61 -6.48
CA LEU A 328 -32.74 2.86 -5.72
C LEU A 328 -31.57 3.73 -6.14
N HIS A 329 -30.36 3.16 -6.21
CA HIS A 329 -29.14 3.90 -6.54
C HIS A 329 -29.19 4.57 -7.93
N PHE A 330 -29.82 3.90 -8.91
CA PHE A 330 -29.95 4.39 -10.28
C PHE A 330 -31.25 5.16 -10.55
N SER A 331 -31.92 5.65 -9.50
CA SER A 331 -33.06 6.57 -9.67
C SER A 331 -32.59 7.87 -10.33
N GLN A 332 -33.35 8.39 -11.29
CA GLN A 332 -32.98 9.60 -12.03
C GLN A 332 -33.19 10.88 -11.22
N ASN A 333 -34.10 10.82 -10.25
CA ASN A 333 -34.44 11.94 -9.38
C ASN A 333 -35.02 11.46 -8.04
N GLU A 334 -35.23 12.39 -7.13
CA GLU A 334 -35.73 12.13 -5.78
C GLU A 334 -37.15 11.54 -5.78
N ALA A 335 -38.04 11.98 -6.67
CA ALA A 335 -39.40 11.46 -6.75
C ALA A 335 -39.40 9.98 -7.14
N GLU A 336 -38.63 9.62 -8.17
CA GLU A 336 -38.45 8.22 -8.59
C GLU A 336 -37.79 7.38 -7.49
N PHE A 337 -36.81 7.94 -6.77
CA PHE A 337 -36.20 7.28 -5.62
C PHE A 337 -37.23 6.96 -4.54
N CYS A 338 -38.06 7.92 -4.15
CA CYS A 338 -39.12 7.72 -3.16
C CYS A 338 -40.13 6.65 -3.60
N GLU A 339 -40.56 6.69 -4.86
CA GLU A 339 -41.50 5.73 -5.42
C GLU A 339 -40.91 4.30 -5.44
N ARG A 340 -39.66 4.14 -5.90
CA ARG A 340 -38.95 2.86 -5.88
C ARG A 340 -38.74 2.35 -4.45
N LYS A 341 -38.43 3.25 -3.50
CA LYS A 341 -38.23 2.94 -2.08
C LYS A 341 -39.50 2.38 -1.45
N GLU A 342 -40.65 3.01 -1.68
CA GLU A 342 -41.94 2.55 -1.17
C GLU A 342 -42.31 1.17 -1.73
N ARG A 343 -42.14 0.96 -3.04
CA ARG A 343 -42.36 -0.35 -3.69
C ARG A 343 -41.46 -1.44 -3.13
N MET A 344 -40.16 -1.15 -2.99
CA MET A 344 -39.18 -2.08 -2.43
C MET A 344 -39.60 -2.51 -1.01
N ILE A 345 -39.90 -1.53 -0.14
CA ILE A 345 -40.31 -1.80 1.23
C ILE A 345 -41.58 -2.67 1.27
N ALA A 346 -42.61 -2.30 0.50
CA ALA A 346 -43.86 -3.05 0.45
C ALA A 346 -43.68 -4.47 -0.11
N LEU A 347 -42.73 -4.68 -1.02
CA LEU A 347 -42.38 -6.00 -1.52
C LEU A 347 -41.64 -6.82 -0.47
N TRP A 348 -40.63 -6.25 0.19
CA TRP A 348 -39.84 -6.94 1.21
C TRP A 348 -40.69 -7.35 2.42
N ASP A 349 -41.67 -6.53 2.81
CA ASP A 349 -42.56 -6.81 3.94
C ASP A 349 -43.49 -8.03 3.68
N LYS A 350 -43.62 -8.50 2.42
CA LYS A 350 -44.32 -9.75 2.07
C LYS A 350 -43.49 -11.02 2.32
N HIS A 351 -42.18 -10.88 2.50
CA HIS A 351 -41.27 -12.00 2.71
C HIS A 351 -40.85 -12.09 4.18
N VAL A 352 -41.38 -13.09 4.90
CA VAL A 352 -41.06 -13.30 6.33
C VAL A 352 -39.55 -13.43 6.57
N ASP A 353 -38.85 -14.10 5.65
CA ASP A 353 -37.39 -14.27 5.71
C ASP A 353 -36.59 -12.96 5.56
N LEU A 354 -37.21 -11.90 5.03
CA LEU A 354 -36.62 -10.57 4.93
C LEU A 354 -36.94 -9.67 6.12
N ALA A 355 -37.80 -10.06 7.07
CA ALA A 355 -38.27 -9.17 8.13
C ALA A 355 -37.12 -8.49 8.91
N THR A 356 -36.18 -9.28 9.44
CA THR A 356 -35.00 -8.75 10.18
C THR A 356 -34.08 -7.92 9.28
N PHE A 357 -33.93 -8.33 8.01
CA PHE A 357 -33.07 -7.63 7.05
C PHE A 357 -33.65 -6.27 6.66
N SER A 358 -34.96 -6.21 6.40
CA SER A 358 -35.73 -5.01 6.09
C SER A 358 -35.67 -3.99 7.22
N VAL A 359 -35.83 -4.43 8.48
CA VAL A 359 -35.68 -3.56 9.67
C VAL A 359 -34.29 -2.93 9.72
N TYR A 360 -33.24 -3.73 9.51
CA TYR A 360 -31.87 -3.21 9.46
C TYR A 360 -31.68 -2.18 8.35
N VAL A 361 -32.13 -2.49 7.11
CA VAL A 361 -31.92 -1.58 5.98
C VAL A 361 -32.67 -0.26 6.17
N LYS A 362 -33.93 -0.32 6.64
CA LYS A 362 -34.73 0.87 6.95
C LYS A 362 -34.03 1.76 7.98
N ALA A 363 -33.62 1.17 9.10
CA ALA A 363 -32.97 1.90 10.19
C ALA A 363 -31.59 2.45 9.83
N GLN A 364 -30.81 1.70 9.05
CA GLN A 364 -29.42 2.06 8.78
C GLN A 364 -29.27 2.97 7.56
N TRP A 365 -29.94 2.68 6.45
CA TRP A 365 -29.63 3.26 5.12
C TRP A 365 -30.74 4.12 4.51
N LEU A 366 -31.95 4.09 5.08
CA LEU A 366 -33.11 4.81 4.53
C LEU A 366 -33.63 5.92 5.46
N GLN A 367 -33.49 5.72 6.77
CA GLN A 367 -33.96 6.64 7.81
C GLN A 367 -32.85 7.05 8.79
N GLY A 368 -31.74 6.32 8.77
CA GLY A 368 -30.62 6.55 9.67
C GLY A 368 -29.79 7.77 9.27
N ASN A 369 -28.70 7.97 10.00
CA ASN A 369 -27.69 8.97 9.64
C ASN A 369 -26.82 8.54 8.44
N PHE A 370 -27.11 7.38 7.86
CA PHE A 370 -26.35 6.70 6.82
C PHE A 370 -27.26 6.14 5.72
#